data_AF-A0AA97G681-F1
#
_entry.id   AF-A0AA97G681-F1
#
_cell.length_a   1.000
_cell.length_b   1.000
_cell.length_c   1.000
_cell.angle_alpha   90.00
_cell.angle_beta   90.00
_cell.angle_gamma   90.00
#
_symmetry.space_group_name_H-M   'P 1'
#
loop_
_entity.id
_entity.type
_entity.pdbx_description
1 polymer ?
#
loop_
_entity_poly.entity_id
_entity_poly.type
_entity_poly.pdbx_seq_one_letter_code
_entity_poly.pdbx_strand_id
1 'polypeptide(L)' 'MAGNLIVKDRITCEQGRLYQCLRNGRIKVLMDTGEVREYFAKDLVATLASSPVAELSKRRRLKQ' A
#
# COMPACT_ATOMS: atom_id res chain seq x y z
N MET A 1 -8.04 10.95 -8.71
CA MET A 1 -6.61 10.93 -8.31
C MET A 1 -6.42 9.87 -7.23
N ALA A 2 -6.05 8.65 -7.61
CA ALA A 2 -5.87 7.51 -6.67
C ALA A 2 -4.76 6.56 -7.16
N GLY A 3 -3.66 7.10 -7.71
CA GLY A 3 -2.68 6.32 -8.48
C GLY A 3 -1.51 5.71 -7.70
N ASN A 4 -1.30 6.08 -6.43
CA ASN A 4 -0.02 5.81 -5.74
C ASN A 4 -0.17 5.03 -4.42
N LEU A 5 -1.32 4.40 -4.16
CA LEU A 5 -1.50 3.59 -2.97
C LEU A 5 -1.08 2.15 -3.28
N ILE A 6 0.10 1.77 -2.77
CA ILE A 6 0.57 0.39 -2.78
C ILE A 6 -0.07 -0.31 -1.59
N VAL A 7 -0.62 -1.49 -1.81
CA VAL A 7 -1.21 -2.32 -0.76
C VAL A 7 -0.50 -3.65 -0.74
N LYS A 8 -0.21 -4.14 0.47
CA LYS A 8 0.45 -5.42 0.70
C LYS A 8 -0.46 -6.32 1.52
N ASP A 9 -0.65 -7.53 1.06
CA ASP A 9 -1.39 -8.56 1.80
C ASP A 9 -0.58 -9.03 3.01
N ARG A 10 -1.24 -9.11 4.17
CA ARG A 10 -0.57 -9.48 5.43
C ARG A 10 -0.19 -10.95 5.51
N ILE A 11 -0.91 -11.83 4.82
CA ILE A 11 -0.76 -13.29 4.95
C ILE A 11 0.27 -13.80 3.95
N THR A 12 0.06 -13.46 2.68
CA THR A 12 0.85 -13.91 1.53
C THR A 12 2.06 -13.01 1.26
N CYS A 13 2.10 -11.81 1.86
CA CYS A 13 3.09 -10.77 1.56
C CYS A 13 3.10 -10.30 0.09
N GLU A 14 2.10 -10.68 -0.70
CA GLU A 14 1.95 -10.20 -2.07
C GLU A 14 1.59 -8.71 -2.08
N GLN A 15 2.04 -8.00 -3.11
CA GLN A 15 1.80 -6.57 -3.25
C GLN A 15 1.01 -6.26 -4.53
N GLY A 16 0.32 -5.13 -4.49
CA GLY A 16 -0.38 -4.60 -5.63
C GLY A 16 -0.74 -3.14 -5.42
N ARG A 17 -1.55 -2.63 -6.34
CA ARG A 17 -2.02 -1.24 -6.32
C ARG A 17 -3.52 -1.23 -6.06
N LEU A 18 -3.96 -0.30 -5.23
CA LEU A 18 -5.39 -0.10 -5.03
C LEU A 18 -6.01 0.32 -6.37
N TYR A 19 -6.96 -0.50 -6.84
CA TYR A 19 -7.67 -0.29 -8.09
C TYR A 19 -9.03 0.38 -7.84
N GLN A 20 -9.80 -0.12 -6.87
CA GLN A 20 -11.13 0.41 -6.57
C GLN A 20 -11.57 0.11 -5.13
N CYS A 21 -12.19 1.09 -4.47
CA CYS A 21 -12.89 0.87 -3.21
C CYS A 21 -14.35 0.53 -3.46
N LEU A 22 -14.87 -0.50 -2.79
CA LEU A 22 -16.26 -0.94 -2.89
C LEU A 22 -17.06 -0.47 -1.66
N ARG A 23 -18.36 -0.26 -1.83
CA ARG A 23 -19.25 0.23 -0.75
C ARG A 23 -19.46 -0.76 0.39
N ASN A 24 -19.07 -2.02 0.21
CA ASN A 24 -19.17 -3.09 1.21
C ASN A 24 -17.91 -3.21 2.10
N GLY A 25 -17.00 -2.23 2.07
CA GLY A 25 -15.77 -2.26 2.86
C GLY A 25 -14.68 -3.16 2.28
N ARG A 26 -14.89 -3.72 1.08
CA ARG A 26 -13.86 -4.41 0.31
C ARG A 26 -13.14 -3.46 -0.63
N ILE A 27 -11.93 -3.85 -1.02
CA ILE A 27 -11.10 -3.12 -1.96
C ILE A 27 -10.56 -4.09 -3.02
N LYS A 28 -10.60 -3.64 -4.27
CA LYS A 28 -9.98 -4.32 -5.41
C LYS A 28 -8.55 -3.86 -5.53
N VAL A 29 -7.66 -4.83 -5.65
CA VAL A 29 -6.22 -4.65 -5.78
C VAL A 29 -5.79 -5.25 -7.11
N LEU A 30 -5.11 -4.45 -7.92
CA LEU A 30 -4.38 -4.95 -9.08
C LEU A 30 -3.02 -5.43 -8.59
N MET A 31 -2.85 -6.75 -8.55
CA MET A 31 -1.62 -7.40 -8.12
C MET A 31 -0.51 -7.19 -9.16
N ASP A 32 0.75 -7.30 -8.73
CA ASP A 32 1.89 -7.21 -9.65
C ASP A 32 1.91 -8.34 -10.70
N THR A 33 1.19 -9.44 -10.44
CA THR A 33 0.96 -10.53 -11.41
C THR A 33 0.04 -10.13 -12.57
N GLY A 34 -0.64 -8.98 -12.46
CA GLY A 34 -1.67 -8.53 -13.41
C GLY A 34 -3.09 -9.00 -13.05
N GLU A 35 -3.24 -9.84 -12.02
CA GLU A 35 -4.55 -10.29 -11.54
C GLU A 35 -5.24 -9.20 -10.70
N VAL A 36 -6.57 -9.14 -10.74
CA VAL A 36 -7.37 -8.30 -9.84
C VAL A 36 -7.99 -9.16 -8.75
N ARG A 37 -7.70 -8.83 -7.49
CA ARG A 37 -8.20 -9.55 -6.32
C ARG A 37 -8.98 -8.63 -5.38
N GLU A 38 -9.96 -9.20 -4.68
CA GLU A 38 -10.76 -8.49 -3.68
C GLU A 38 -10.29 -8.85 -2.27
N TYR A 39 -10.10 -7.83 -1.44
CA TYR A 39 -9.65 -7.97 -0.06
C TYR A 39 -10.54 -7.14 0.86
N PHE A 40 -10.58 -7.49 2.15
CA PHE A 40 -11.04 -6.56 3.16
C PHE A 40 -9.90 -5.58 3.51
N ALA A 41 -10.24 -4.32 3.74
CA ALA A 41 -9.24 -3.31 4.06
C ALA A 41 -8.38 -3.65 5.30
N LYS A 42 -8.94 -4.38 6.27
CA LYS A 42 -8.24 -4.83 7.49
C LYS A 42 -7.09 -5.83 7.23
N ASP A 43 -7.17 -6.56 6.11
CA ASP A 43 -6.22 -7.63 5.77
C ASP A 43 -5.03 -7.07 4.96
N LEU A 44 -5.10 -5.80 4.56
CA LEU A 44 -4.11 -5.11 3.75
C LEU A 44 -3.35 -4.06 4.56
N VAL A 45 -2.05 -3.93 4.27
CA VAL A 45 -1.23 -2.81 4.73
C VAL A 45 -1.05 -1.85 3.58
N ALA A 46 -1.58 -0.64 3.72
CA ALA A 46 -1.45 0.40 2.72
C ALA A 46 -0.18 1.23 2.96
N THR A 47 0.65 1.31 1.94
CA THR A 47 1.83 2.16 1.88
C THR A 47 1.58 3.25 0.85
N LEU A 48 1.53 4.50 1.30
CA LEU A 48 1.59 5.63 0.38
C LEU A 48 2.99 5.63 -0.24
N ALA A 49 3.08 5.48 -1.56
CA ALA A 49 4.31 5.75 -2.28
C ALA A 49 4.54 7.27 -2.26
N SER A 50 5.02 7.80 -1.13
CA SER A 50 5.71 9.08 -1.14
C SER A 50 6.94 8.90 -2.00
N SER A 51 7.10 9.78 -3.00
CA SER A 51 8.41 10.03 -3.64
C SER A 51 9.50 10.09 -2.57
N PRO A 52 10.76 9.72 -2.86
CA PRO A 52 11.83 9.51 -1.88
C PRO A 52 12.20 10.83 -1.17
N VAL A 53 11.37 11.24 -0.21
CA VAL A 53 11.57 12.31 0.76
C VAL A 53 11.41 11.72 2.17
N ALA A 54 11.14 10.41 2.28
CA ALA A 54 11.14 9.66 3.53
C ALA A 54 12.51 9.06 3.89
N GLU A 55 13.57 9.36 3.12
CA GLU A 55 14.96 9.01 3.48
C GLU A 55 15.66 10.12 4.29
N LEU A 56 14.95 11.17 4.71
CA LEU A 56 15.52 12.25 5.54
C LEU A 56 15.19 12.15 7.03
N SER A 57 14.26 11.27 7.45
CA SER A 57 13.90 11.15 8.86
C SER A 57 14.78 10.18 9.66
N LYS A 58 15.76 9.50 9.04
CA LYS A 58 16.63 8.51 9.71
C LYS A 58 18.07 8.98 9.98
N ARG A 59 18.38 10.28 9.83
CA ARG A 59 19.72 10.81 10.11
C ARG A 59 19.73 12.14 10.87
N ARG A 60 19.15 12.21 12.07
CA ARG A 60 19.66 13.13 13.11
C ARG A 60 19.53 12.50 14.50
N ARG A 61 20.37 11.50 14.74
CA ARG A 61 20.94 11.26 16.06
C ARG A 61 22.09 12.25 16.19
N LEU A 62 21.80 13.51 16.53
CA LEU A 62 22.84 14.47 16.90
C LEU A 62 22.91 14.51 18.41
N LYS A 63 24.01 13.95 18.92
CA LYS A 63 24.58 14.34 20.21
C LYS A 63 24.65 15.87 20.25
N GLN A 64 24.08 16.47 21.28
CA GLN A 64 24.74 17.48 22.12
C GLN A 64 24.17 17.35 23.53
#